data_AF-A0A661P7U5-F1
#
_entry.id   AF-A0A661P7U5-F1
#
_cell.length_a   1.000
_cell.length_b   1.000
_cell.length_c   1.000
_cell.angle_alpha   90.00
_cell.angle_beta   90.00
_cell.angle_gamma   90.00
#
_symmetry.space_group_name_H-M   'P 1'
#
loop_
_entity.id
_entity.type
_entity.pdbx_description
1 polymer ?
#
loop_
_entity_poly.entity_id
_entity_poly.type
_entity_poly.pdbx_seq_one_letter_code
_entity_poly.pdbx_strand_id
1 'polypeptide(L)' 'MRLNEMGLIVESLWCRLPEHFTNINLDTYAVMPNHFHGILHITESVGAKQDSPALPGFPGLSSL' A
#
# COMPACT_ATOMS: atom_id res chain seq x y z
N MET A 1 -2.98 22.69 -9.02
CA MET A 1 -4.39 22.35 -8.72
C MET A 1 -4.68 22.86 -7.31
N ARG A 2 -5.84 23.49 -7.05
CA ARG A 2 -6.21 23.95 -5.70
C ARG A 2 -7.23 22.98 -5.11
N LEU A 3 -6.94 22.41 -3.94
CA LEU A 3 -7.87 21.52 -3.25
C LEU A 3 -9.11 22.29 -2.79
N ASN A 4 -10.28 21.66 -2.91
CA ASN A 4 -11.50 22.10 -2.23
C ASN A 4 -11.47 21.62 -0.77
N GLU A 5 -12.46 22.01 0.02
CA GLU A 5 -12.53 21.64 1.44
C GLU A 5 -12.46 20.13 1.68
N MET A 6 -13.11 19.33 0.84
CA MET A 6 -13.08 17.87 0.93
C MET A 6 -11.69 17.32 0.62
N GLY A 7 -11.01 17.86 -0.39
CA GLY A 7 -9.63 17.49 -0.71
C GLY A 7 -8.66 17.80 0.43
N LEU A 8 -8.85 18.94 1.11
CA LEU A 8 -8.06 19.30 2.30
C LEU A 8 -8.31 18.33 3.47
N ILE A 9 -9.55 17.89 3.66
CA ILE A 9 -9.88 16.88 4.69
C ILE A 9 -9.21 15.54 4.36
N VAL A 10 -9.29 15.08 3.12
CA VAL A 10 -8.64 13.84 2.68
C VAL A 10 -7.13 13.91 2.88
N GLU A 11 -6.49 15.00 2.46
CA GLU A 11 -5.05 15.21 2.66
C GLU A 11 -4.69 15.22 4.14
N SER A 12 -5.44 15.97 4.96
CA SER A 12 -5.20 16.05 6.41
C SER A 12 -5.33 14.69 7.08
N LEU A 13 -6.36 13.90 6.76
CA LEU A 13 -6.54 12.56 7.33
C LEU A 13 -5.46 11.59 6.86
N TRP A 14 -5.08 11.64 5.58
CA TRP A 14 -4.00 10.81 5.04
C TRP A 14 -2.69 11.08 5.77
N CYS A 15 -2.29 12.35 5.90
CA CYS A 15 -1.05 12.75 6.59
C CYS A 15 -1.03 12.38 8.07
N ARG A 16 -2.20 12.21 8.71
CA ARG A 16 -2.31 11.81 10.13
C ARG A 16 -2.29 10.30 10.34
N LEU A 17 -2.31 9.48 9.30
CA LEU A 17 -2.24 8.02 9.46
C LEU A 17 -1.05 7.55 10.32
N PRO A 18 0.18 8.08 10.19
CA PRO A 18 1.30 7.69 11.06
C PRO A 18 1.11 8.07 12.54
N GLU A 19 0.28 9.07 12.85
CA GLU A 19 -0.05 9.43 14.24
C GLU A 19 -0.97 8.38 14.88
N HIS A 20 -1.85 7.80 14.08
CA HIS A 20 -2.81 6.78 14.52
C HIS A 20 -2.24 5.36 14.49
N PHE A 21 -1.31 5.09 13.57
CA PHE A 21 -0.76 3.78 13.31
C PHE A 21 0.77 3.86 13.20
N THR A 22 1.45 3.44 14.26
CA THR A 22 2.93 3.50 14.34
C THR A 22 3.63 2.58 13.32
N ASN A 23 2.90 1.63 12.73
CA ASN A 23 3.38 0.74 11.70
C ASN A 23 3.07 1.22 10.27
N ILE A 24 2.56 2.45 10.09
CA ILE A 24 2.31 3.04 8.78
C ILE A 24 3.36 4.10 8.47
N ASN A 25 4.01 3.95 7.32
CA ASN A 25 4.78 5.02 6.69
C ASN A 25 4.11 5.43 5.38
N LEU A 26 3.98 6.73 5.15
CA LEU A 26 3.40 7.25 3.92
C LEU A 26 4.47 7.39 2.83
N ASP A 27 4.07 7.08 1.61
CA ASP A 27 4.84 7.36 0.40
C ASP A 27 4.01 8.36 -0.45
N THR A 28 4.24 8.36 -1.76
CA THR A 28 3.62 9.28 -2.70
C THR A 28 2.09 9.15 -2.71
N TYR A 29 1.40 10.28 -2.75
CA TYR A 29 -0.05 10.35 -2.86
C TYR A 29 -0.48 11.52 -3.76
N ALA A 30 -1.73 11.47 -4.24
CA ALA A 30 -2.35 12.50 -5.04
C ALA A 30 -3.84 12.61 -4.71
N VAL A 31 -4.27 13.81 -4.32
CA VAL A 31 -5.68 14.15 -4.10
C VAL A 31 -6.20 14.87 -5.35
N MET A 32 -7.23 14.31 -5.97
CA MET A 32 -7.89 14.87 -7.16
C MET A 32 -9.39 15.06 -6.85
N PRO A 33 -10.12 15.90 -7.60
CA PRO A 33 -11.52 16.20 -7.32
C PRO A 33 -12.46 15.00 -7.24
N ASN A 34 -12.13 13.89 -7.93
CA ASN A 34 -12.96 12.70 -8.01
C ASN A 34 -12.31 11.44 -7.41
N HIS A 35 -11.02 11.49 -7.04
CA HIS A 35 -10.26 10.30 -6.71
C HIS A 35 -9.04 10.63 -5.86
N PHE A 36 -8.63 9.65 -5.05
CA PHE A 36 -7.44 9.70 -4.24
C PHE A 36 -6.55 8.48 -4.53
N HIS A 37 -5.30 8.72 -4.90
CA HIS A 37 -4.28 7.67 -4.97
C HIS A 37 -3.30 7.87 -3.84
N GLY A 38 -3.00 6.82 -3.08
CA GLY A 38 -1.99 6.86 -2.03
C GLY A 38 -1.21 5.55 -1.99
N ILE A 39 0.09 5.66 -1.79
CA ILE A 39 0.98 4.54 -1.52
C ILE A 39 1.44 4.65 -0.06
N LEU A 40 1.38 3.54 0.67
CA LEU A 40 1.88 3.47 2.04
C LEU A 40 2.59 2.14 2.28
N HIS A 41 3.44 2.13 3.28
CA HIS A 41 4.19 0.97 3.73
C HIS A 41 3.65 0.56 5.09
N ILE A 42 3.32 -0.72 5.25
CA ILE A 42 2.99 -1.32 6.54
C ILE A 42 4.27 -2.00 7.03
N THR A 43 4.93 -1.42 8.02
CA THR A 43 6.29 -1.80 8.44
C THR A 43 6.31 -2.98 9.42
N GLU A 44 5.16 -3.35 9.97
CA GLU A 44 5.06 -4.48 10.88
C GLU A 44 4.89 -5.80 10.12
N SER A 45 5.92 -6.64 10.17
CA SER A 45 5.87 -7.98 9.60
C SER A 45 5.21 -8.95 10.57
N VAL A 46 3.90 -9.16 10.42
CA VAL A 46 3.17 -10.25 11.11
C VAL A 46 3.27 -11.60 10.38
N GLY A 47 4.02 -11.64 9.26
CA GLY A 47 4.10 -12.79 8.37
C GLY A 47 2.88 -12.87 7.45
N ALA A 48 3.07 -12.57 6.16
CA ALA A 48 2.05 -12.83 5.16
C ALA A 48 2.24 -14.24 4.60
N LYS A 49 1.21 -15.09 4.70
CA LYS A 49 1.23 -16.41 4.07
C LYS A 49 0.91 -16.21 2.59
N GLN A 50 1.92 -16.23 1.74
CA GLN A 50 1.73 -16.23 0.30
C GLN A 50 1.32 -17.65 -0.13
N ASP A 51 0.04 -17.98 0.05
CA ASP A 51 -0.54 -19.22 -0.47
C ASP A 51 -0.66 -19.09 -2.00
N SER A 52 0.48 -19.18 -2.67
CA SER A 52 0.50 -19.48 -4.10
C SER A 52 0.20 -20.97 -4.25
N PRO A 53 -0.63 -21.38 -5.22
CA PRO A 53 -0.66 -22.79 -5.60
C PRO A 53 0.78 -23.21 -5.87
N ALA A 54 1.25 -24.27 -5.21
CA ALA A 54 2.50 -24.90 -5.61
C ALA A 54 2.37 -25.19 -7.10
N LEU A 55 3.22 -24.57 -7.93
CA LEU A 55 3.28 -24.93 -9.34
C LEU A 55 3.50 -26.45 -9.37
N PRO A 56 2.65 -27.23 -10.07
CA PRO A 56 2.90 -28.66 -10.19
C PRO A 56 4.31 -28.79 -10.76
N GLY A 57 5.21 -29.38 -9.97
CA GLY A 57 6.63 -29.45 -10.30
C GLY A 57 6.78 -30.00 -11.71
N PHE A 58 7.42 -29.25 -12.60
CA PHE A 58 7.80 -29.77 -13.91
C PHE A 58 8.79 -30.91 -13.67
N PRO A 59 8.43 -32.18 -13.90
CA PRO A 59 9.36 -33.28 -13.77
C PRO A 59 10.20 -33.28 -15.04
N GLY A 60 11.30 -32.53 -15.09
CA GLY A 60 12.02 -32.44 -16.36
C GLY A 60 13.39 -31.77 -16.42
N LEU A 61 13.91 -31.15 -15.36
CA LEU A 61 15.27 -30.58 -15.44
C LEU A 61 16.11 -30.98 -14.24
N SER A 62 16.48 -32.26 -14.21
CA SER A 62 17.79 -32.65 -13.68
C SER A 62 18.83 -32.40 -14.78
N SER A 63 19.80 -31.54 -14.49
CA SER A 63 21.06 -31.32 -15.22
C SER A 63 20.98 -30.72 -16.63
N LEU A 64 21.19 -29.40 -16.70
CA LEU A 64 22.21 -28.78 -17.56
C LEU A 64 22.97 -27.74 -16.74
#